data_AF-A0A0K8SL43-F1
#
_entry.id   AF-A0A0K8SL43-F1
#
_cell.length_a   1.000
_cell.length_b   1.000
_cell.length_c   1.000
_cell.angle_alpha   90.00
_cell.angle_beta   90.00
_cell.angle_gamma   90.00
#
_symmetry.space_group_name_H-M   'P 1'
#
loop_
_entity.id
_entity.type
_entity.pdbx_description
1 polymer ?
#
loop_
_entity_poly.entity_id
_entity_poly.type
_entity_poly.pdbx_seq_one_letter_code
_entity_poly.pdbx_strand_id
1 'polypeptide(L)'
;MDPETNFIFKRGSDPRVATCRGKLQNKRSKLNQEINKELRLRAGAENLFKATNNRKLKETVALELSFVNSNLQLLKEQLAELNSSVEIYQGESSEPVMPMIPLGLKETKEIDFAEPFKDFILEHYSEEGNKYTKAIADFMELRQAMRCPHRDSSGLSLLFQYYNQLYFVERRFFPPDRTLPIYFEWFDSLTGVPSSQRTVAFEKACVLFNLAALYTQMGAKQARGTAKGLDQAVDHFLRAAGSLGYLRDNFTNGPSIDLAQDMLNMLVHLMLAQARECLLEKLQLQSQEKRDVDIHFDLALEAQELSKRYEEVTQLMSPVSDYLPYSWASLCNVKSQHYAALGHASAAAGLSSASQGDSRADQLVSLASEAISDAEPKQRYPVLRAAYLNKASSCQEEAARLHRMCRELRAKSCLTRVLQAVSVSTEKDKELLPRTCSALAELVEPAKIPGKSKFSLRPTPPDFGQVPASDLFQGLGPLAVFSA
;
A
#
# COMPACT_ATOMS: atom_id res chain seq x y z
N MET A 1 2.23 -33.57 -31.79
CA MET A 1 2.43 -32.67 -30.63
C MET A 1 3.42 -31.63 -31.10
N ASP A 2 2.96 -30.42 -31.39
CA ASP A 2 3.83 -29.35 -31.92
C ASP A 2 4.87 -28.94 -30.86
N PRO A 3 6.17 -28.87 -31.21
CA PRO A 3 7.24 -28.48 -30.28
C PRO A 3 7.50 -26.96 -30.24
N GLU A 4 6.61 -26.12 -30.79
CA GLU A 4 6.72 -24.67 -30.71
C GLU A 4 5.67 -24.09 -29.75
N THR A 5 5.84 -24.30 -28.45
CA THR A 5 5.38 -23.27 -27.50
C THR A 5 6.27 -22.05 -27.70
N ASN A 6 5.94 -21.24 -28.70
CA ASN A 6 6.59 -19.97 -28.97
C ASN A 6 6.63 -19.17 -27.67
N PHE A 7 7.82 -18.79 -27.21
CA PHE A 7 7.98 -17.85 -26.11
C PHE A 7 7.28 -16.55 -26.50
N ILE A 8 6.07 -16.33 -25.97
CA ILE A 8 5.32 -15.10 -26.25
C ILE A 8 5.93 -14.00 -25.39
N PHE A 9 6.76 -13.19 -26.04
CA PHE A 9 7.35 -12.02 -25.42
C PHE A 9 6.28 -10.96 -25.14
N LYS A 10 6.11 -10.60 -23.86
CA LYS A 10 5.23 -9.51 -23.43
C LYS A 10 6.05 -8.23 -23.30
N ARG A 11 5.76 -7.23 -24.14
CA ARG A 11 6.41 -5.92 -24.08
C ARG A 11 6.00 -5.16 -22.82
N GLY A 12 6.99 -4.55 -22.16
CA GLY A 12 6.75 -3.53 -21.15
C GLY A 12 6.20 -2.23 -21.76
N SER A 13 5.85 -1.27 -20.92
CA SER A 13 5.43 0.06 -21.35
C SER A 13 6.62 0.82 -21.93
N ASP A 14 6.42 1.53 -23.05
CA ASP A 14 7.46 2.40 -23.63
C ASP A 14 7.78 3.55 -22.66
N PRO A 15 9.03 3.65 -22.14
CA PRO A 15 9.43 4.70 -21.19
C PRO A 15 9.31 6.12 -21.75
N ARG A 16 9.24 6.26 -23.09
CA ARG A 16 9.07 7.56 -23.79
C ARG A 16 7.62 8.03 -23.79
N VAL A 17 6.66 7.15 -23.48
CA VAL A 17 5.26 7.52 -23.34
C VAL A 17 5.10 8.24 -22.00
N ALA A 18 5.17 9.57 -22.05
CA ALA A 18 5.23 10.47 -20.90
C ALA A 18 3.89 10.60 -20.15
N THR A 19 3.27 9.48 -19.75
CA THR A 19 2.10 9.46 -18.87
C THR A 19 2.41 10.16 -17.54
N CYS A 20 1.40 10.66 -16.83
CA CYS A 20 1.62 11.28 -15.51
C CYS A 20 2.33 10.32 -14.53
N ARG A 21 1.98 9.03 -14.58
CA ARG A 21 2.62 7.96 -13.79
C ARG A 21 4.06 7.70 -14.22
N GLY A 22 4.34 7.65 -15.52
CA GLY A 22 5.70 7.52 -16.06
C GLY A 22 6.59 8.71 -15.69
N LYS A 23 6.06 9.94 -15.75
CA LYS A 23 6.75 11.15 -15.29
C LYS A 23 7.09 11.09 -13.80
N LEU A 24 6.15 10.61 -12.97
CA LEU A 24 6.39 10.42 -11.53
C LEU A 24 7.50 9.39 -11.28
N GLN A 25 7.45 8.24 -11.96
CA GLN A 25 8.49 7.21 -11.88
C GLN A 25 9.86 7.75 -12.32
N ASN A 26 9.92 8.48 -13.43
CA ASN A 26 11.18 9.07 -13.91
C ASN A 26 11.76 10.08 -12.92
N LYS A 27 10.92 10.89 -12.25
CA LYS A 27 11.36 11.79 -11.18
C LYS A 27 11.92 11.01 -9.98
N ARG A 28 11.22 9.95 -9.55
CA ARG A 28 11.70 9.06 -8.47
C ARG A 28 13.04 8.45 -8.82
N SER A 29 13.22 7.96 -10.04
CA SER A 29 14.48 7.35 -10.46
C SER A 29 15.65 8.33 -10.43
N LYS A 30 15.43 9.59 -10.83
CA LYS A 30 16.45 10.64 -10.70
C LYS A 30 16.81 10.90 -9.23
N LEU A 31 15.82 11.04 -8.36
CA LEU A 31 16.06 11.20 -6.92
C LEU A 31 16.81 10.02 -6.32
N ASN A 32 16.46 8.78 -6.69
CA ASN A 32 17.17 7.58 -6.25
C ASN A 32 18.66 7.61 -6.63
N GLN A 33 18.98 8.11 -7.83
CA GLN A 33 20.37 8.27 -8.28
C GLN A 33 21.11 9.35 -7.48
N GLU A 34 20.45 10.47 -7.21
CA GLU A 34 21.01 11.56 -6.38
C GLU A 34 21.23 11.11 -4.94
N ILE A 35 20.27 10.39 -4.33
CA ILE A 35 20.40 9.79 -2.99
C ILE A 35 21.59 8.82 -2.96
N ASN A 36 21.72 7.94 -3.96
CA ASN A 36 22.85 7.01 -4.05
C ASN A 36 24.19 7.76 -4.13
N LYS A 37 24.25 8.83 -4.94
CA LYS A 37 25.45 9.67 -5.06
C LYS A 37 25.83 10.29 -3.71
N GLU A 38 24.88 10.92 -3.03
CA GLU A 38 25.12 11.56 -1.73
C GLU A 38 25.49 10.55 -0.65
N LEU A 39 24.90 9.34 -0.65
CA LEU A 39 25.29 8.27 0.27
C LEU A 39 26.75 7.83 0.07
N ARG A 40 27.23 7.75 -1.18
CA ARG A 40 28.63 7.44 -1.47
C ARG A 40 29.56 8.56 -1.03
N LEU A 41 29.19 9.82 -1.25
CA LEU A 41 29.94 10.98 -0.76
C LEU A 41 30.05 10.95 0.75
N ARG A 42 28.93 10.66 1.44
CA ARG A 42 28.90 10.50 2.90
C ARG A 42 29.85 9.41 3.36
N ALA A 43 29.76 8.21 2.78
CA ALA A 43 30.63 7.09 3.15
C ALA A 43 32.12 7.42 2.92
N GLY A 44 32.45 8.08 1.81
CA GLY A 44 33.80 8.55 1.53
C GLY A 44 34.29 9.58 2.56
N ALA A 45 33.45 10.55 2.91
CA ALA A 45 33.76 11.56 3.93
C ALA A 45 33.92 10.93 5.32
N GLU A 46 33.06 9.99 5.72
CA GLU A 46 33.18 9.26 7.00
C GLU A 46 34.47 8.46 7.08
N ASN A 47 34.85 7.78 5.99
CA ASN A 47 36.10 7.03 5.93
C ASN A 47 37.31 7.95 6.02
N LEU A 48 37.31 9.09 5.30
CA LEU A 48 38.38 10.07 5.37
C LEU A 48 38.49 10.71 6.75
N PHE A 49 37.35 11.00 7.39
CA PHE A 49 37.29 11.54 8.75
C PHE A 49 37.90 10.58 9.77
N LYS A 50 37.65 9.28 9.63
CA LYS A 50 38.22 8.22 10.47
C LYS A 50 39.71 8.02 10.21
N ALA A 51 40.15 8.15 8.95
CA ALA A 51 41.53 7.89 8.55
C ALA A 51 42.49 9.07 8.80
N THR A 52 41.99 10.31 8.86
CA THR A 52 42.84 11.50 9.00
C THR A 52 43.17 11.86 10.45
N ASN A 53 44.46 12.15 10.72
CA ASN A 53 44.95 12.71 11.98
C ASN A 53 45.20 14.22 11.91
N ASN A 54 45.06 14.84 10.72
CA ASN A 54 45.25 16.28 10.55
C ASN A 54 44.00 17.02 11.03
N ARG A 55 44.13 17.82 12.11
CA ARG A 55 43.03 18.56 12.73
C ARG A 55 42.29 19.48 11.75
N LYS A 56 43.01 20.24 10.92
CA LYS A 56 42.38 21.15 9.95
C LYS A 56 41.58 20.38 8.91
N LEU A 57 42.16 19.30 8.37
CA LEU A 57 41.47 18.44 7.42
C LEU A 57 40.23 17.78 8.07
N LYS A 58 40.33 17.36 9.33
CA LYS A 58 39.23 16.76 10.07
C LYS A 58 38.07 17.73 10.27
N GLU A 59 38.36 19.00 10.58
CA GLU A 59 37.36 20.08 10.66
C GLU A 59 36.69 20.32 9.30
N THR A 60 37.45 20.35 8.20
CA THR A 60 36.88 20.46 6.84
C THR A 60 35.99 19.27 6.49
N VAL A 61 36.43 18.04 6.75
CA VAL A 61 35.64 16.84 6.46
C VAL A 61 34.37 16.78 7.32
N ALA A 62 34.40 17.26 8.57
CA ALA A 62 33.20 17.37 9.39
C ALA A 62 32.17 18.36 8.81
N LEU A 63 32.63 19.48 8.26
CA LEU A 63 31.77 20.45 7.57
C LEU A 63 31.15 19.83 6.30
N GLU A 64 31.94 19.13 5.49
CA GLU A 64 31.42 18.43 4.31
C GLU A 64 30.41 17.35 4.69
N LEU A 65 30.66 16.60 5.77
CA LEU A 65 29.74 15.59 6.26
C LEU A 65 28.39 16.20 6.69
N SER A 66 28.40 17.39 7.30
CA SER A 66 27.16 18.08 7.67
C SER A 66 26.40 18.56 6.44
N PHE A 67 27.09 19.07 5.42
CA PHE A 67 26.49 19.46 4.14
C PHE A 67 25.83 18.27 3.42
N VAL A 68 26.55 17.15 3.30
CA VAL A 68 26.03 15.91 2.67
C VAL A 68 24.82 15.36 3.44
N ASN A 69 24.86 15.38 4.78
CA ASN A 69 23.70 14.95 5.58
C ASN A 69 22.47 15.86 5.38
N SER A 70 22.68 17.17 5.26
CA SER A 70 21.61 18.14 4.95
C SER A 70 21.01 17.87 3.57
N ASN A 71 21.84 17.64 2.54
CA ASN A 71 21.36 17.31 1.20
C ASN A 71 20.61 15.98 1.16
N LEU A 72 21.11 14.95 1.86
CA LEU A 72 20.41 13.66 1.99
C LEU A 72 19.03 13.83 2.62
N GLN A 73 18.91 14.67 3.64
CA GLN A 73 17.63 14.96 4.27
C GLN A 73 16.66 15.62 3.29
N LEU A 74 17.12 16.63 2.53
CA LEU A 74 16.32 17.30 1.50
C LEU A 74 15.84 16.31 0.42
N LEU A 75 16.73 15.45 -0.07
CA LEU A 75 16.38 14.46 -1.10
C LEU A 75 15.36 13.43 -0.59
N LYS A 76 15.48 13.01 0.68
CA LYS A 76 14.49 12.13 1.34
C LYS A 76 13.13 12.80 1.45
N GLU A 77 13.08 14.07 1.82
CA GLU A 77 11.83 14.84 1.90
C GLU A 77 11.16 14.98 0.52
N GLN A 78 11.94 15.26 -0.53
CA GLN A 78 11.44 15.31 -1.90
C GLN A 78 10.87 13.94 -2.35
N LEU A 79 11.55 12.84 -2.01
CA LEU A 79 11.05 11.50 -2.30
C LEU A 79 9.76 11.19 -1.53
N ALA A 80 9.68 11.60 -0.25
CA ALA A 80 8.47 11.46 0.56
C ALA A 80 7.29 12.25 -0.01
N GLU A 81 7.51 13.45 -0.56
CA GLU A 81 6.50 14.23 -1.27
C GLU A 81 5.99 13.50 -2.53
N LEU A 82 6.89 12.91 -3.32
CA LEU A 82 6.51 12.09 -4.47
C LEU A 82 5.71 10.84 -4.05
N ASN A 83 6.11 10.18 -2.96
CA ASN A 83 5.38 9.03 -2.38
C ASN A 83 4.02 9.45 -1.80
N SER A 84 3.82 10.73 -1.49
CA SER A 84 2.55 11.30 -1.02
C SER A 84 1.60 11.67 -2.17
N SER A 85 2.04 11.59 -3.43
CA SER A 85 1.29 11.97 -4.63
C SER A 85 0.27 10.91 -5.06
N VAL A 86 -0.64 10.53 -4.16
CA VAL A 86 -1.59 9.42 -4.36
C VAL A 86 -2.63 9.68 -5.46
N GLU A 87 -2.90 10.96 -5.79
CA GLU A 87 -3.97 11.39 -6.73
C GLU A 87 -3.79 10.82 -8.14
N ILE A 88 -2.54 10.67 -8.58
CA ILE A 88 -2.18 10.16 -9.91
C ILE A 88 -2.65 8.71 -10.12
N TYR A 89 -2.92 8.00 -9.04
CA TYR A 89 -3.37 6.60 -9.04
C TYR A 89 -4.87 6.45 -8.82
N GLN A 90 -5.57 7.49 -8.37
CA GLN A 90 -7.00 7.40 -8.09
C GLN A 90 -7.81 7.34 -9.40
N GLY A 91 -9.02 6.77 -9.32
CA GLY A 91 -9.96 6.77 -10.44
C GLY A 91 -10.45 8.18 -10.81
N GLU A 92 -10.79 8.37 -12.09
CA GLU A 92 -11.41 9.60 -12.59
C GLU A 92 -12.91 9.58 -12.26
N SER A 93 -13.28 10.05 -11.07
CA SER A 93 -14.67 10.23 -10.65
C SER A 93 -14.96 11.71 -10.38
N SER A 94 -16.15 12.17 -10.74
CA SER A 94 -16.64 13.51 -10.39
C SER A 94 -17.00 13.63 -8.90
N GLU A 95 -17.35 12.50 -8.28
CA GLU A 95 -17.66 12.42 -6.87
C GLU A 95 -16.39 12.36 -6.02
N PRO A 96 -16.32 13.12 -4.91
CA PRO A 96 -15.17 13.08 -4.04
C PRO A 96 -15.11 11.74 -3.31
N VAL A 97 -13.98 11.04 -3.40
CA VAL A 97 -13.78 9.75 -2.73
C VAL A 97 -12.54 9.80 -1.83
N MET A 98 -12.58 9.09 -0.70
CA MET A 98 -11.48 9.01 0.25
C MET A 98 -10.24 8.43 -0.42
N PRO A 99 -9.10 9.13 -0.50
CA PRO A 99 -7.95 8.65 -1.27
C PRO A 99 -7.36 7.36 -0.69
N MET A 100 -6.94 6.45 -1.56
CA MET A 100 -6.16 5.25 -1.19
C MET A 100 -4.66 5.53 -1.32
N ILE A 101 -3.87 4.84 -0.50
CA ILE A 101 -2.41 4.80 -0.52
C ILE A 101 -1.97 3.63 -1.43
N PRO A 102 -1.45 3.91 -2.64
CA PRO A 102 -0.78 2.93 -3.47
C PRO A 102 0.72 2.86 -3.12
N LEU A 103 1.34 1.71 -3.39
CA LEU A 103 2.78 1.54 -3.28
C LEU A 103 3.48 1.90 -4.59
N GLY A 104 4.67 2.48 -4.47
CA GLY A 104 5.58 2.66 -5.59
C GLY A 104 6.20 1.34 -6.03
N LEU A 105 6.49 1.21 -7.33
CA LEU A 105 7.34 0.11 -7.79
C LEU A 105 8.78 0.35 -7.33
N LYS A 106 9.45 -0.71 -6.87
CA LYS A 106 10.90 -0.78 -6.78
C LYS A 106 11.52 -0.66 -8.16
N GLU A 107 12.67 -0.03 -8.21
CA GLU A 107 13.45 0.16 -9.43
C GLU A 107 14.70 -0.71 -9.40
N THR A 108 15.17 -1.13 -10.58
CA THR A 108 16.40 -1.90 -10.72
C THR A 108 17.22 -1.42 -11.91
N LYS A 109 18.53 -1.64 -11.84
CA LYS A 109 19.47 -1.37 -12.93
C LYS A 109 19.45 -2.47 -13.99
N GLU A 110 19.98 -2.13 -15.15
CA GLU A 110 20.26 -3.10 -16.21
C GLU A 110 21.36 -4.05 -15.74
N ILE A 111 21.22 -5.31 -16.13
CA ILE A 111 22.17 -6.38 -15.82
C ILE A 111 22.43 -7.09 -17.13
N ASP A 112 23.71 -7.25 -17.45
CA ASP A 112 24.15 -8.08 -18.56
C ASP A 112 24.40 -9.51 -18.06
N PHE A 113 23.66 -10.46 -18.62
CA PHE A 113 23.79 -11.88 -18.31
C PHE A 113 24.60 -12.63 -19.37
N ALA A 114 24.97 -11.98 -20.49
CA ALA A 114 25.49 -12.67 -21.66
C ALA A 114 26.80 -13.40 -21.39
N GLU A 115 27.85 -12.68 -21.02
CA GLU A 115 29.15 -13.29 -20.75
C GLU A 115 29.11 -14.21 -19.52
N PRO A 116 28.54 -13.81 -18.36
CA PRO A 116 28.46 -14.69 -17.20
C PRO A 116 27.73 -16.02 -17.47
N PHE A 117 26.66 -16.02 -18.27
CA PHE A 117 25.95 -17.25 -18.61
C PHE A 117 26.71 -18.06 -19.66
N LYS A 118 27.32 -17.45 -20.67
CA LYS A 118 28.13 -18.18 -21.66
C LYS A 118 29.33 -18.87 -21.00
N ASP A 119 30.02 -18.18 -20.11
CA ASP A 119 31.16 -18.72 -19.36
C ASP A 119 30.71 -19.89 -18.47
N PHE A 120 29.58 -19.74 -17.78
CA PHE A 120 29.01 -20.82 -16.97
C PHE A 120 28.61 -22.03 -17.82
N ILE A 121 28.01 -21.80 -19.01
CA ILE A 121 27.63 -22.86 -19.95
C ILE A 121 28.85 -23.64 -20.40
N LEU A 122 29.94 -22.94 -20.74
CA LEU A 122 31.18 -23.57 -21.16
C LEU A 122 31.81 -24.39 -20.03
N GLU A 123 31.88 -23.83 -18.83
CA GLU A 123 32.61 -24.47 -17.73
C GLU A 123 31.82 -25.59 -17.04
N HIS A 124 30.53 -25.40 -16.79
CA HIS A 124 29.72 -26.37 -16.05
C HIS A 124 29.10 -27.42 -16.97
N TYR A 125 28.55 -26.99 -18.12
CA TYR A 125 27.85 -27.89 -19.04
C TYR A 125 28.75 -28.42 -20.17
N SER A 126 29.99 -27.92 -20.30
CA SER A 126 30.91 -28.27 -21.40
C SER A 126 30.31 -28.01 -22.78
N GLU A 127 29.45 -27.00 -22.90
CA GLU A 127 28.79 -26.60 -24.14
C GLU A 127 29.25 -25.23 -24.63
N GLU A 128 29.13 -24.97 -25.93
CA GLU A 128 29.44 -23.66 -26.50
C GLU A 128 28.36 -22.63 -26.14
N GLY A 129 28.68 -21.66 -25.28
CA GLY A 129 27.74 -20.61 -24.85
C GLY A 129 27.07 -19.85 -26.00
N ASN A 130 27.74 -19.71 -27.15
CA ASN A 130 27.19 -19.03 -28.33
C ASN A 130 25.90 -19.68 -28.87
N LYS A 131 25.72 -20.99 -28.66
CA LYS A 131 24.48 -21.71 -29.05
C LYS A 131 23.25 -21.20 -28.30
N TYR A 132 23.44 -20.59 -27.12
CA TYR A 132 22.37 -20.12 -26.24
C TYR A 132 22.17 -18.61 -26.29
N THR A 133 22.83 -17.90 -27.21
CA THR A 133 22.75 -16.43 -27.33
C THR A 133 21.30 -15.93 -27.45
N LYS A 134 20.44 -16.65 -28.18
CA LYS A 134 19.02 -16.31 -28.30
C LYS A 134 18.28 -16.43 -26.96
N ALA A 135 18.46 -17.55 -26.24
CA ALA A 135 17.80 -17.75 -24.94
C ALA A 135 18.25 -16.72 -23.88
N ILE A 136 19.54 -16.38 -23.89
CA ILE A 136 20.11 -15.30 -23.07
C ILE A 136 19.45 -13.96 -23.43
N ALA A 137 19.38 -13.63 -24.72
CA ALA A 137 18.76 -12.39 -25.19
C ALA A 137 17.26 -12.32 -24.82
N ASP A 138 16.51 -13.42 -24.99
CA ASP A 138 15.10 -13.51 -24.63
C ASP A 138 14.89 -13.30 -23.11
N PHE A 139 15.77 -13.87 -22.26
CA PHE A 139 15.74 -13.65 -20.81
C PHE A 139 16.08 -12.20 -20.44
N MET A 140 17.10 -11.61 -21.06
CA MET A 140 17.48 -10.21 -20.86
C MET A 140 16.38 -9.25 -21.30
N GLU A 141 15.72 -9.53 -22.42
CA GLU A 141 14.60 -8.73 -22.91
C GLU A 141 13.40 -8.83 -21.97
N LEU A 142 13.10 -10.02 -21.45
CA LEU A 142 12.04 -10.22 -20.44
C LEU A 142 12.30 -9.42 -19.17
N ARG A 143 13.55 -9.46 -18.67
CA ARG A 143 13.96 -8.63 -17.54
C ARG A 143 13.87 -7.15 -17.88
N GLN A 144 14.25 -6.74 -19.08
CA GLN A 144 14.15 -5.33 -19.47
C GLN A 144 12.69 -4.87 -19.52
N ALA A 145 11.80 -5.69 -20.07
CA ALA A 145 10.37 -5.41 -20.14
C ALA A 145 9.75 -5.27 -18.75
N MET A 146 10.08 -6.16 -17.80
CA MET A 146 9.47 -6.14 -16.47
C MET A 146 9.87 -4.90 -15.63
N ARG A 147 10.94 -4.18 -16.00
CA ARG A 147 11.36 -2.92 -15.32
C ARG A 147 10.33 -1.82 -15.47
N CYS A 148 9.57 -1.85 -16.56
CA CYS A 148 8.52 -0.89 -16.87
C CYS A 148 7.21 -1.64 -17.15
N PRO A 149 6.57 -2.28 -16.16
CA PRO A 149 5.36 -3.06 -16.40
C PRO A 149 4.17 -2.10 -16.63
N HIS A 150 3.26 -2.48 -17.53
CA HIS A 150 2.00 -1.76 -17.69
C HIS A 150 1.20 -1.77 -16.37
N ARG A 151 0.38 -0.73 -16.15
CA ARG A 151 -0.42 -0.58 -14.91
C ARG A 151 -1.78 -1.27 -15.02
N ASP A 152 -1.75 -2.53 -15.43
CA ASP A 152 -2.89 -3.39 -15.73
C ASP A 152 -2.52 -4.88 -15.62
N SER A 153 -3.45 -5.76 -16.04
CA SER A 153 -3.29 -7.21 -16.02
C SER A 153 -2.15 -7.73 -16.91
N SER A 154 -1.78 -6.99 -17.98
CA SER A 154 -0.65 -7.36 -18.83
C SER A 154 0.67 -7.18 -18.09
N GLY A 155 0.80 -6.13 -17.28
CA GLY A 155 1.95 -5.90 -16.40
C GLY A 155 2.06 -6.94 -15.28
N LEU A 156 0.93 -7.34 -14.68
CA LEU A 156 0.91 -8.45 -13.71
C LEU A 156 1.42 -9.74 -14.35
N SER A 157 0.94 -10.04 -15.55
CA SER A 157 1.34 -11.24 -16.27
C SER A 157 2.83 -11.24 -16.62
N LEU A 158 3.38 -10.08 -16.98
CA LEU A 158 4.80 -9.90 -17.27
C LEU A 158 5.68 -10.13 -16.03
N LEU A 159 5.26 -9.61 -14.87
CA LEU A 159 5.96 -9.84 -13.60
C LEU A 159 5.93 -11.32 -13.19
N PHE A 160 4.78 -11.99 -13.33
CA PHE A 160 4.69 -13.44 -13.09
C PHE A 160 5.56 -14.25 -14.06
N GLN A 161 5.54 -13.91 -15.35
CA GLN A 161 6.36 -14.59 -16.35
C GLN A 161 7.85 -14.50 -16.00
N TYR A 162 8.34 -13.31 -15.63
CA TYR A 162 9.73 -13.15 -15.20
C TYR A 162 10.03 -13.89 -13.89
N TYR A 163 9.15 -13.79 -12.88
CA TYR A 163 9.31 -14.51 -11.62
C TYR A 163 9.43 -16.03 -11.84
N ASN A 164 8.58 -16.59 -12.70
CA ASN A 164 8.60 -18.01 -13.02
C ASN A 164 9.83 -18.40 -13.84
N GLN A 165 10.36 -17.51 -14.69
CA GLN A 165 11.66 -17.77 -15.35
C GLN A 165 12.83 -17.79 -14.38
N LEU A 166 12.79 -17.01 -13.30
CA LEU A 166 13.82 -17.05 -12.25
C LEU A 166 13.88 -18.41 -11.54
N TYR A 167 12.83 -19.23 -11.56
CA TYR A 167 12.89 -20.61 -11.09
C TYR A 167 13.88 -21.46 -11.90
N PHE A 168 13.80 -21.40 -13.24
CA PHE A 168 14.71 -22.13 -14.11
C PHE A 168 16.12 -21.58 -14.05
N VAL A 169 16.25 -20.24 -14.10
CA VAL A 169 17.55 -19.58 -14.09
C VAL A 169 18.32 -19.85 -12.80
N GLU A 170 17.66 -19.80 -11.64
CA GLU A 170 18.29 -20.12 -10.35
C GLU A 170 18.87 -21.54 -10.37
N ARG A 171 18.08 -22.53 -10.78
CA ARG A 171 18.50 -23.93 -10.80
C ARG A 171 19.53 -24.25 -11.88
N ARG A 172 19.66 -23.45 -12.92
CA ARG A 172 20.60 -23.70 -14.03
C ARG A 172 21.92 -22.97 -13.91
N PHE A 173 21.97 -21.84 -13.21
CA PHE A 173 23.14 -20.96 -13.23
C PHE A 173 23.63 -20.56 -11.83
N PHE A 174 22.83 -20.74 -10.78
CA PHE A 174 23.15 -20.26 -9.43
C PHE A 174 23.25 -21.42 -8.44
N PRO A 175 24.31 -22.25 -8.53
CA PRO A 175 24.55 -23.31 -7.55
C PRO A 175 25.02 -22.71 -6.21
N PRO A 176 24.84 -23.44 -5.09
CA PRO A 176 25.18 -22.94 -3.76
C PRO A 176 26.69 -22.76 -3.53
N ASP A 177 27.54 -23.47 -4.27
CA ASP A 177 29.00 -23.52 -4.08
C ASP A 177 29.78 -22.61 -5.05
N ARG A 178 29.12 -22.01 -6.05
CA ARG A 178 29.75 -21.11 -7.01
C ARG A 178 29.02 -19.78 -7.12
N THR A 179 29.78 -18.70 -7.05
CA THR A 179 29.24 -17.34 -7.17
C THR A 179 29.50 -16.77 -8.56
N LEU A 180 28.44 -16.48 -9.31
CA LEU A 180 28.53 -15.69 -10.54
C LEU A 180 28.79 -14.21 -10.24
N PRO A 181 29.49 -13.47 -11.13
CA PRO A 181 29.71 -12.03 -11.00
C PRO A 181 28.46 -11.21 -11.36
N ILE A 182 27.27 -11.69 -11.00
CA ILE A 182 25.99 -11.06 -11.25
C ILE A 182 25.47 -10.43 -9.96
N TYR A 183 25.15 -9.14 -10.01
CA TYR A 183 24.65 -8.37 -8.89
C TYR A 183 23.27 -7.81 -9.19
N PHE A 184 22.27 -8.25 -8.44
CA PHE A 184 20.92 -7.71 -8.47
C PHE A 184 20.88 -6.45 -7.61
N GLU A 185 20.94 -5.28 -8.24
CA GLU A 185 20.79 -3.99 -7.57
C GLU A 185 19.36 -3.46 -7.69
N TRP A 186 18.70 -3.24 -6.55
CA TRP A 186 17.36 -2.68 -6.45
C TRP A 186 17.33 -1.47 -5.52
N PHE A 187 16.47 -0.51 -5.84
CA PHE A 187 16.20 0.63 -5.00
C PHE A 187 15.00 0.34 -4.10
N ASP A 188 15.14 0.70 -2.83
CA ASP A 188 14.06 0.71 -1.86
C ASP A 188 12.93 1.63 -2.31
N SER A 189 11.70 1.11 -2.33
CA SER A 189 10.51 1.81 -2.85
C SER A 189 10.05 2.99 -1.99
N LEU A 190 10.54 3.11 -0.75
CA LEU A 190 10.13 4.17 0.19
C LEU A 190 11.25 5.21 0.34
N THR A 191 12.48 4.75 0.53
CA THR A 191 13.66 5.55 0.88
C THR A 191 14.58 5.84 -0.29
N GLY A 192 14.45 5.12 -1.41
CA GLY A 192 15.32 5.28 -2.58
C GLY A 192 16.76 4.80 -2.37
N VAL A 193 17.05 4.16 -1.25
CA VAL A 193 18.37 3.60 -0.94
C VAL A 193 18.59 2.33 -1.76
N PRO A 194 19.73 2.18 -2.45
CA PRO A 194 20.05 0.96 -3.20
C PRO A 194 20.51 -0.18 -2.28
N SER A 195 20.06 -1.38 -2.58
CA SER A 195 20.58 -2.63 -2.02
C SER A 195 21.02 -3.55 -3.17
N SER A 196 22.19 -4.16 -3.03
CA SER A 196 22.77 -5.07 -4.03
C SER A 196 23.07 -6.42 -3.42
N GLN A 197 22.58 -7.50 -4.04
CA GLN A 197 22.82 -8.88 -3.63
C GLN A 197 23.11 -9.76 -4.84
N ARG A 198 23.79 -10.89 -4.62
CA ARG A 198 24.05 -11.90 -5.66
C ARG A 198 22.99 -13.00 -5.73
N THR A 199 22.07 -13.05 -4.76
CA THR A 199 21.09 -14.13 -4.64
C THR A 199 19.88 -13.89 -5.53
N VAL A 200 19.45 -14.93 -6.26
CA VAL A 200 18.21 -14.88 -7.05
C VAL A 200 16.98 -14.71 -6.15
N ALA A 201 17.05 -15.18 -4.90
CA ALA A 201 16.04 -14.92 -3.88
C ALA A 201 15.76 -13.41 -3.69
N PHE A 202 16.79 -12.56 -3.73
CA PHE A 202 16.60 -11.10 -3.63
C PHE A 202 15.89 -10.52 -4.86
N GLU A 203 16.25 -10.95 -6.06
CA GLU A 203 15.54 -10.56 -7.30
C GLU A 203 14.07 -10.99 -7.23
N LYS A 204 13.80 -12.24 -6.84
CA LYS A 204 12.45 -12.80 -6.66
C LYS A 204 11.62 -11.97 -5.66
N ALA A 205 12.20 -11.60 -4.53
CA ALA A 205 11.53 -10.78 -3.52
C ALA A 205 11.15 -9.41 -4.07
N CYS A 206 12.06 -8.74 -4.80
CA CYS A 206 11.78 -7.43 -5.39
C CYS A 206 10.69 -7.48 -6.48
N VAL A 207 10.69 -8.53 -7.31
CA VAL A 207 9.66 -8.75 -8.33
C VAL A 207 8.28 -8.97 -7.70
N LEU A 208 8.21 -9.78 -6.65
CA LEU A 208 6.98 -9.98 -5.87
C LEU A 208 6.49 -8.70 -5.19
N PHE A 209 7.40 -7.86 -4.71
CA PHE A 209 7.03 -6.56 -4.15
C PHE A 209 6.38 -5.69 -5.22
N ASN A 210 6.96 -5.67 -6.43
CA ASN A 210 6.39 -4.94 -7.56
C ASN A 210 5.03 -5.50 -7.99
N LEU A 211 4.81 -6.81 -7.88
CA LEU A 211 3.50 -7.43 -8.11
C LEU A 211 2.46 -6.88 -7.12
N ALA A 212 2.79 -6.88 -5.82
CA ALA A 212 1.92 -6.31 -4.79
C ALA A 212 1.64 -4.83 -5.03
N ALA A 213 2.69 -4.04 -5.32
CA ALA A 213 2.57 -2.62 -5.60
C ALA A 213 1.68 -2.35 -6.83
N LEU A 214 1.78 -3.17 -7.87
CA LEU A 214 0.92 -3.06 -9.05
C LEU A 214 -0.56 -3.30 -8.71
N TYR A 215 -0.86 -4.31 -7.88
CA TYR A 215 -2.21 -4.52 -7.36
C TYR A 215 -2.72 -3.31 -6.58
N THR A 216 -1.92 -2.69 -5.72
CA THR A 216 -2.36 -1.48 -4.98
C THR A 216 -2.72 -0.32 -5.91
N GLN A 217 -1.94 -0.13 -6.99
CA GLN A 217 -2.18 0.91 -7.98
C GLN A 217 -3.43 0.63 -8.82
N MET A 218 -3.69 -0.64 -9.14
CA MET A 218 -4.91 -1.07 -9.83
C MET A 218 -6.13 -0.90 -8.92
N GLY A 219 -6.04 -1.27 -7.64
CA GLY A 219 -7.09 -1.09 -6.64
C GLY A 219 -7.47 0.37 -6.43
N ALA A 220 -6.48 1.26 -6.28
CA ALA A 220 -6.70 2.69 -6.14
C ALA A 220 -7.36 3.34 -7.39
N LYS A 221 -7.13 2.77 -8.58
CA LYS A 221 -7.69 3.27 -9.85
C LYS A 221 -9.18 2.95 -10.02
N GLN A 222 -9.71 1.97 -9.30
CA GLN A 222 -11.06 1.46 -9.54
C GLN A 222 -12.16 2.50 -9.29
N ALA A 223 -13.25 2.39 -10.06
CA ALA A 223 -14.41 3.27 -9.95
C ALA A 223 -15.31 2.86 -8.77
N ARG A 224 -15.05 3.44 -7.60
CA ARG A 224 -15.73 3.10 -6.34
C ARG A 224 -17.17 3.61 -6.19
N GLY A 225 -17.69 4.33 -7.20
CA GLY A 225 -19.13 4.63 -7.30
C GLY A 225 -19.98 3.47 -7.83
N THR A 226 -19.38 2.32 -8.15
CA THR A 226 -20.08 1.16 -8.69
C THR A 226 -19.76 -0.10 -7.89
N ALA A 227 -20.74 -0.99 -7.71
CA ALA A 227 -20.53 -2.26 -7.00
C ALA A 227 -19.42 -3.10 -7.65
N LYS A 228 -19.36 -3.15 -8.99
CA LYS A 228 -18.32 -3.86 -9.73
C LYS A 228 -16.93 -3.27 -9.49
N GLY A 229 -16.79 -1.95 -9.49
CA GLY A 229 -15.50 -1.30 -9.22
C GLY A 229 -15.04 -1.53 -7.77
N LEU A 230 -15.97 -1.52 -6.82
CA LEU A 230 -15.68 -1.86 -5.42
C LEU A 230 -15.22 -3.31 -5.26
N ASP A 231 -15.88 -4.27 -5.92
CA ASP A 231 -15.46 -5.69 -5.91
C ASP A 231 -14.05 -5.88 -6.49
N GLN A 232 -13.74 -5.19 -7.59
CA GLN A 232 -12.39 -5.21 -8.16
C GLN A 232 -11.36 -4.55 -7.24
N ALA A 233 -11.72 -3.45 -6.56
CA ALA A 233 -10.82 -2.79 -5.61
C ALA A 233 -10.49 -3.72 -4.43
N VAL A 234 -11.50 -4.39 -3.88
CA VAL A 234 -11.33 -5.39 -2.81
C VAL A 234 -10.43 -6.52 -3.27
N ASP A 235 -10.68 -7.15 -4.42
CA ASP A 235 -9.83 -8.23 -4.96
C ASP A 235 -8.37 -7.79 -5.10
N HIS A 236 -8.13 -6.61 -5.69
CA HIS A 236 -6.78 -6.07 -5.84
C HIS A 236 -6.07 -5.83 -4.50
N PHE A 237 -6.73 -5.21 -3.51
CA PHE A 237 -6.11 -5.00 -2.20
C PHE A 237 -5.86 -6.32 -1.45
N LEU A 238 -6.74 -7.32 -1.58
CA LEU A 238 -6.52 -8.64 -0.98
C LEU A 238 -5.38 -9.42 -1.65
N ARG A 239 -5.20 -9.30 -2.97
CA ARG A 239 -4.04 -9.86 -3.69
C ARG A 239 -2.74 -9.14 -3.34
N ALA A 240 -2.78 -7.82 -3.14
CA ALA A 240 -1.63 -7.06 -2.64
C ALA A 240 -1.24 -7.52 -1.22
N ALA A 241 -2.22 -7.61 -0.31
CA ALA A 241 -2.01 -8.10 1.05
C ALA A 241 -1.45 -9.54 1.06
N GLY A 242 -1.96 -10.43 0.21
CA GLY A 242 -1.47 -11.81 0.15
C GLY A 242 -0.09 -11.94 -0.46
N SER A 243 0.24 -11.11 -1.45
CA SER A 243 1.59 -11.03 -2.03
C SER A 243 2.62 -10.50 -1.01
N LEU A 244 2.27 -9.47 -0.25
CA LEU A 244 3.12 -8.93 0.84
C LEU A 244 3.24 -9.91 2.01
N GLY A 245 2.15 -10.61 2.36
CA GLY A 245 2.18 -11.67 3.37
C GLY A 245 3.09 -12.82 2.96
N TYR A 246 3.00 -13.26 1.69
CA TYR A 246 3.91 -14.27 1.14
C TYR A 246 5.37 -13.81 1.20
N LEU A 247 5.65 -12.54 0.87
CA LEU A 247 6.99 -11.97 1.01
C LEU A 247 7.50 -12.03 2.44
N ARG A 248 6.69 -11.58 3.39
CA ARG A 248 7.02 -11.56 4.82
C ARG A 248 7.38 -12.95 5.31
N ASP A 249 6.56 -13.94 4.95
CA ASP A 249 6.67 -15.31 5.48
C ASP A 249 7.81 -16.12 4.81
N ASN A 250 8.18 -15.81 3.56
CA ASN A 250 9.17 -16.59 2.79
C ASN A 250 10.53 -15.90 2.59
N PHE A 251 10.63 -14.58 2.77
CA PHE A 251 11.86 -13.79 2.56
C PHE A 251 12.23 -13.00 3.82
N THR A 252 12.66 -13.72 4.87
CA THR A 252 12.82 -13.16 6.22
C THR A 252 13.98 -12.17 6.37
N ASN A 253 15.04 -12.33 5.57
CA ASN A 253 16.29 -11.54 5.69
C ASN A 253 16.42 -10.52 4.56
N GLY A 254 15.41 -9.66 4.39
CA GLY A 254 15.40 -8.60 3.38
C GLY A 254 16.51 -7.56 3.59
N PRO A 255 17.33 -7.24 2.56
CA PRO A 255 18.44 -6.28 2.68
C PRO A 255 18.02 -4.81 2.50
N SER A 256 16.72 -4.53 2.39
CA SER A 256 16.14 -3.19 2.24
C SER A 256 14.95 -3.03 3.18
N ILE A 257 14.67 -1.78 3.57
CA ILE A 257 13.65 -1.47 4.60
C ILE A 257 12.24 -1.83 4.11
N ASP A 258 11.96 -1.65 2.82
CA ASP A 258 10.70 -2.05 2.19
C ASP A 258 10.45 -3.56 2.19
N LEU A 259 11.47 -4.37 2.48
CA LEU A 259 11.38 -5.82 2.66
C LEU A 259 11.55 -6.25 4.12
N ALA A 260 11.68 -5.30 5.06
CA ALA A 260 11.76 -5.61 6.48
C ALA A 260 10.43 -6.16 7.01
N GLN A 261 10.50 -7.05 8.00
CA GLN A 261 9.33 -7.76 8.54
C GLN A 261 8.25 -6.81 9.08
N ASP A 262 8.64 -5.81 9.87
CA ASP A 262 7.71 -4.82 10.43
C ASP A 262 7.07 -3.98 9.32
N MET A 263 7.84 -3.60 8.30
CA MET A 263 7.35 -2.85 7.15
C MET A 263 6.32 -3.66 6.37
N LEU A 264 6.66 -4.90 5.98
CA LEU A 264 5.74 -5.78 5.25
C LEU A 264 4.47 -6.07 6.07
N ASN A 265 4.59 -6.28 7.38
CA ASN A 265 3.45 -6.49 8.25
C ASN A 265 2.53 -5.27 8.30
N MET A 266 3.09 -4.06 8.43
CA MET A 266 2.34 -2.81 8.38
C MET A 266 1.64 -2.64 7.03
N LEU A 267 2.34 -2.89 5.91
CA LEU A 267 1.77 -2.79 4.56
C LEU A 267 0.62 -3.78 4.34
N VAL A 268 0.72 -5.02 4.85
CA VAL A 268 -0.38 -6.00 4.81
C VAL A 268 -1.62 -5.43 5.51
N HIS A 269 -1.47 -4.89 6.71
CA HIS A 269 -2.60 -4.33 7.46
C HIS A 269 -3.20 -3.09 6.79
N LEU A 270 -2.36 -2.24 6.18
CA LEU A 270 -2.81 -1.11 5.38
C LEU A 270 -3.66 -1.58 4.20
N MET A 271 -3.23 -2.61 3.46
CA MET A 271 -4.02 -3.15 2.34
C MET A 271 -5.35 -3.76 2.81
N LEU A 272 -5.36 -4.44 3.95
CA LEU A 272 -6.59 -4.98 4.53
C LEU A 272 -7.56 -3.87 4.99
N ALA A 273 -7.07 -2.79 5.58
CA ALA A 273 -7.90 -1.64 5.94
C ALA A 273 -8.53 -0.98 4.70
N GLN A 274 -7.76 -0.82 3.62
CA GLN A 274 -8.28 -0.30 2.34
C GLN A 274 -9.30 -1.25 1.68
N ALA A 275 -9.12 -2.57 1.80
CA ALA A 275 -10.13 -3.53 1.34
C ALA A 275 -11.44 -3.41 2.15
N ARG A 276 -11.35 -3.23 3.48
CA ARG A 276 -12.53 -3.00 4.35
C ARG A 276 -13.24 -1.68 4.02
N GLU A 277 -12.50 -0.63 3.71
CA GLU A 277 -13.03 0.64 3.24
C GLU A 277 -13.92 0.46 2.00
N CYS A 278 -13.45 -0.27 0.99
CA CYS A 278 -14.26 -0.58 -0.19
C CYS A 278 -15.51 -1.43 0.14
N LEU A 279 -15.44 -2.34 1.12
CA LEU A 279 -16.61 -3.12 1.54
C LEU A 279 -17.66 -2.28 2.27
N LEU A 280 -17.23 -1.32 3.10
CA LEU A 280 -18.13 -0.36 3.73
C LEU A 280 -18.81 0.52 2.67
N GLU A 281 -18.05 1.06 1.72
CA GLU A 281 -18.60 1.82 0.59
C GLU A 281 -19.61 0.97 -0.21
N LYS A 282 -19.33 -0.33 -0.40
CA LYS A 282 -20.25 -1.24 -1.09
C LYS A 282 -21.56 -1.42 -0.33
N LEU A 283 -21.49 -1.62 0.99
CA LEU A 283 -22.66 -1.71 1.85
C LEU A 283 -23.49 -0.41 1.83
N GLN A 284 -22.83 0.76 1.82
CA GLN A 284 -23.49 2.06 1.70
C GLN A 284 -24.21 2.22 0.37
N LEU A 285 -23.57 1.82 -0.74
CA LEU A 285 -24.12 1.91 -2.09
C LEU A 285 -25.32 0.98 -2.28
N GLN A 286 -25.21 -0.28 -1.87
CA GLN A 286 -26.27 -1.28 -2.03
C GLN A 286 -27.51 -0.98 -1.17
N SER A 287 -27.34 -0.23 -0.09
CA SER A 287 -28.43 0.13 0.83
C SER A 287 -29.04 1.51 0.57
N GLN A 288 -28.58 2.26 -0.43
CA GLN A 288 -28.93 3.68 -0.59
C GLN A 288 -30.43 3.93 -0.77
N GLU A 289 -31.14 3.04 -1.48
CA GLU A 289 -32.58 3.19 -1.76
C GLU A 289 -33.47 2.79 -0.58
N LYS A 290 -32.97 1.91 0.31
CA LYS A 290 -33.73 1.39 1.45
C LYS A 290 -32.79 1.04 2.60
N ARG A 291 -32.70 1.94 3.58
CA ARG A 291 -32.02 1.68 4.87
C ARG A 291 -33.06 1.51 5.95
N ASP A 292 -33.11 0.33 6.53
CA ASP A 292 -33.84 0.07 7.77
C ASP A 292 -32.91 0.24 8.98
N VAL A 293 -33.48 0.08 10.17
CA VAL A 293 -32.78 0.17 11.45
C VAL A 293 -31.57 -0.77 11.50
N ASP A 294 -31.72 -1.98 10.97
CA ASP A 294 -30.68 -3.00 11.01
C ASP A 294 -29.48 -2.63 10.14
N ILE A 295 -29.73 -2.15 8.93
CA ILE A 295 -28.68 -1.68 8.02
C ILE A 295 -27.94 -0.49 8.62
N HIS A 296 -28.64 0.46 9.25
CA HIS A 296 -28.00 1.60 9.90
C HIS A 296 -27.04 1.16 11.01
N PHE A 297 -27.47 0.22 11.85
CA PHE A 297 -26.59 -0.30 12.89
C PHE A 297 -25.47 -1.19 12.33
N ASP A 298 -25.68 -1.90 11.22
CA ASP A 298 -24.59 -2.64 10.55
C ASP A 298 -23.53 -1.70 9.98
N LEU A 299 -23.95 -0.61 9.32
CA LEU A 299 -23.06 0.46 8.87
C LEU A 299 -22.27 1.05 10.04
N ALA A 300 -22.92 1.23 11.20
CA ALA A 300 -22.27 1.72 12.40
C ALA A 300 -21.15 0.78 12.89
N LEU A 301 -21.43 -0.53 12.96
CA LEU A 301 -20.47 -1.54 13.41
C LEU A 301 -19.28 -1.68 12.44
N GLU A 302 -19.54 -1.69 11.13
CA GLU A 302 -18.50 -1.80 10.09
C GLU A 302 -17.60 -0.56 10.06
N ALA A 303 -18.17 0.64 10.19
CA ALA A 303 -17.40 1.88 10.22
C ALA A 303 -16.52 1.99 11.47
N GLN A 304 -17.01 1.55 12.63
CA GLN A 304 -16.21 1.50 13.87
C GLN A 304 -15.10 0.45 13.79
N GLU A 305 -15.37 -0.70 13.17
CA GLU A 305 -14.32 -1.69 12.91
C GLU A 305 -13.24 -1.12 11.98
N LEU A 306 -13.63 -0.44 10.91
CA LEU A 306 -12.69 0.19 10.00
C LEU A 306 -11.84 1.28 10.67
N SER A 307 -12.46 2.09 11.54
CA SER A 307 -11.76 3.07 12.36
C SER A 307 -10.65 2.41 13.19
N LYS A 308 -10.99 1.33 13.91
CA LYS A 308 -10.04 0.55 14.71
C LYS A 308 -8.91 -0.03 13.86
N ARG A 309 -9.19 -0.53 12.65
CA ARG A 309 -8.15 -1.07 11.76
C ARG A 309 -7.16 0.00 11.30
N TYR A 310 -7.62 1.24 11.08
CA TYR A 310 -6.69 2.33 10.79
C TYR A 310 -5.88 2.77 12.01
N GLU A 311 -6.41 2.69 13.23
CA GLU A 311 -5.63 2.90 14.47
C GLU A 311 -4.53 1.83 14.61
N GLU A 312 -4.87 0.57 14.38
CA GLU A 312 -3.91 -0.55 14.38
C GLU A 312 -2.80 -0.33 13.32
N VAL A 313 -3.16 0.15 12.13
CA VAL A 313 -2.18 0.50 11.09
C VAL A 313 -1.24 1.62 11.57
N THR A 314 -1.74 2.68 12.19
CA THR A 314 -0.89 3.75 12.74
C THR A 314 0.06 3.22 13.82
N GLN A 315 -0.39 2.31 14.68
CA GLN A 315 0.48 1.67 15.68
C GLN A 315 1.62 0.87 15.01
N LEU A 316 1.30 0.12 13.95
CA LEU A 316 2.28 -0.64 13.16
C LEU A 316 3.22 0.26 12.33
N MET A 317 2.85 1.53 12.07
CA MET A 317 3.73 2.51 11.44
C MET A 317 4.79 3.07 12.40
N SER A 318 4.54 3.06 13.72
CA SER A 318 5.46 3.62 14.72
C SER A 318 6.90 3.08 14.65
N PRO A 319 7.16 1.77 14.53
CA PRO A 319 8.53 1.25 14.46
C PRO A 319 9.27 1.59 13.15
N VAL A 320 8.53 2.00 12.11
CA VAL A 320 9.06 2.26 10.76
C VAL A 320 8.82 3.69 10.29
N SER A 321 8.47 4.60 11.20
CA SER A 321 8.02 5.97 10.89
C SER A 321 9.06 6.80 10.15
N ASP A 322 10.34 6.58 10.45
CA ASP A 322 11.47 7.32 9.87
C ASP A 322 11.64 7.08 8.37
N TYR A 323 11.01 6.03 7.85
CA TYR A 323 11.11 5.61 6.45
C TYR A 323 9.81 5.85 5.67
N LEU A 324 8.74 6.27 6.36
CA LEU A 324 7.43 6.49 5.76
C LEU A 324 7.17 7.98 5.54
N PRO A 325 6.43 8.34 4.47
CA PRO A 325 5.92 9.70 4.35
C PRO A 325 5.00 10.03 5.53
N TYR A 326 5.25 11.15 6.21
CA TYR A 326 4.40 11.63 7.31
C TYR A 326 2.91 11.73 6.92
N SER A 327 2.65 12.04 5.65
CA SER A 327 1.30 12.13 5.09
C SER A 327 0.52 10.82 5.15
N TRP A 328 1.19 9.65 5.14
CA TRP A 328 0.53 8.34 5.21
C TRP A 328 -0.03 8.09 6.61
N ALA A 329 0.79 8.32 7.65
CA ALA A 329 0.36 8.21 9.04
C ALA A 329 -0.73 9.24 9.35
N SER A 330 -0.57 10.47 8.86
CA SER A 330 -1.59 11.51 9.00
C SER A 330 -2.90 11.10 8.31
N LEU A 331 -2.85 10.53 7.11
CA LEU A 331 -4.05 10.06 6.40
C LEU A 331 -4.73 8.89 7.15
N CYS A 332 -3.97 7.94 7.68
CA CYS A 332 -4.53 6.84 8.47
C CYS A 332 -5.24 7.36 9.73
N ASN A 333 -4.66 8.36 10.41
CA ASN A 333 -5.30 9.01 11.55
C ASN A 333 -6.57 9.78 11.15
N VAL A 334 -6.55 10.51 10.03
CA VAL A 334 -7.74 11.17 9.48
C VAL A 334 -8.83 10.13 9.16
N LYS A 335 -8.46 9.01 8.51
CA LYS A 335 -9.38 7.92 8.18
C LYS A 335 -9.98 7.27 9.43
N SER A 336 -9.16 7.00 10.45
CA SER A 336 -9.63 6.47 11.74
C SER A 336 -10.73 7.37 12.33
N GLN A 337 -10.47 8.68 12.44
CA GLN A 337 -11.45 9.63 13.00
C GLN A 337 -12.68 9.81 12.10
N HIS A 338 -12.49 9.82 10.78
CA HIS A 338 -13.57 9.91 9.81
C HIS A 338 -14.54 8.72 9.90
N TYR A 339 -14.01 7.50 9.95
CA TYR A 339 -14.85 6.30 10.04
C TYR A 339 -15.47 6.12 11.43
N ALA A 340 -14.81 6.57 12.50
CA ALA A 340 -15.44 6.67 13.82
C ALA A 340 -16.66 7.59 13.78
N ALA A 341 -16.52 8.77 13.16
CA ALA A 341 -17.63 9.70 12.99
C ALA A 341 -18.78 9.11 12.16
N LEU A 342 -18.47 8.45 11.04
CA LEU A 342 -19.47 7.76 10.22
C LEU A 342 -20.19 6.65 11.01
N GLY A 343 -19.47 5.95 11.88
CA GLY A 343 -20.05 4.94 12.75
C GLY A 343 -21.07 5.53 13.72
N HIS A 344 -20.71 6.63 14.39
CA HIS A 344 -21.62 7.34 15.29
C HIS A 344 -22.82 7.96 14.56
N ALA A 345 -22.62 8.57 13.40
CA ALA A 345 -23.70 9.12 12.57
C ALA A 345 -24.66 8.02 12.08
N SER A 346 -24.14 6.84 11.70
CA SER A 346 -24.96 5.71 11.28
C SER A 346 -25.79 5.15 12.43
N ALA A 347 -25.25 5.07 13.65
CA ALA A 347 -26.02 4.69 14.84
C ALA A 347 -27.12 5.70 15.17
N ALA A 348 -26.83 7.00 15.05
CA ALA A 348 -27.81 8.07 15.20
C ALA A 348 -28.96 7.94 14.18
N ALA A 349 -28.65 7.62 12.93
CA ALA A 349 -29.66 7.36 11.90
C ALA A 349 -30.48 6.09 12.17
N GLY A 350 -29.87 5.05 12.75
CA GLY A 350 -30.57 3.85 13.22
C GLY A 350 -31.57 4.16 14.32
N LEU A 351 -31.17 4.95 15.33
CA LEU A 351 -32.06 5.43 16.40
C LEU A 351 -33.20 6.32 15.87
N SER A 352 -32.95 7.08 14.80
CA SER A 352 -34.00 7.88 14.14
C SER A 352 -35.03 7.01 13.42
N SER A 353 -34.62 5.85 12.93
CA SER A 353 -35.48 4.93 12.17
C SER A 353 -36.19 3.92 13.06
N ALA A 354 -35.72 3.75 14.30
CA ALA A 354 -36.21 2.77 15.25
C ALA A 354 -37.56 3.18 15.87
N SER A 355 -38.48 2.22 15.95
CA SER A 355 -39.69 2.33 16.75
C SER A 355 -39.40 1.94 18.20
N GLN A 356 -40.20 2.46 19.14
CA GLN A 356 -40.12 2.05 20.55
C GLN A 356 -40.25 0.52 20.69
N GLY A 357 -39.38 -0.10 21.49
CA GLY A 357 -39.30 -1.56 21.63
C GLY A 357 -38.38 -2.24 20.60
N ASP A 358 -37.64 -1.47 19.80
CA ASP A 358 -36.62 -2.05 18.91
C ASP A 358 -35.45 -2.59 19.74
N SER A 359 -35.17 -3.89 19.58
CA SER A 359 -34.21 -4.60 20.41
C SER A 359 -32.79 -4.01 20.34
N ARG A 360 -32.35 -3.50 19.19
CA ARG A 360 -30.98 -2.96 19.03
C ARG A 360 -30.90 -1.55 19.59
N ALA A 361 -31.92 -0.72 19.34
CA ALA A 361 -32.00 0.61 19.92
C ALA A 361 -32.10 0.57 21.45
N ASP A 362 -32.96 -0.30 22.00
CA ASP A 362 -33.11 -0.49 23.45
C ASP A 362 -31.83 -1.02 24.09
N GLN A 363 -31.11 -1.91 23.40
CA GLN A 363 -29.79 -2.35 23.87
C GLN A 363 -28.82 -1.17 23.98
N LEU A 364 -28.75 -0.27 22.99
CA LEU A 364 -27.89 0.91 23.09
C LEU A 364 -28.30 1.86 24.21
N VAL A 365 -29.60 2.05 24.43
CA VAL A 365 -30.12 2.84 25.57
C VAL A 365 -29.69 2.21 26.89
N SER A 366 -29.78 0.88 27.03
CA SER A 366 -29.39 0.18 28.26
C SER A 366 -27.89 0.26 28.58
N LEU A 367 -27.06 0.46 27.56
CA LEU A 367 -25.61 0.56 27.68
C LEU A 367 -25.11 2.02 27.78
N ALA A 368 -26.00 3.00 27.58
CA ALA A 368 -25.65 4.42 27.73
C ALA A 368 -25.51 4.79 29.20
N SER A 369 -24.92 5.96 29.48
CA SER A 369 -24.76 6.44 30.86
C SER A 369 -26.11 6.59 31.58
N GLU A 370 -26.10 6.50 32.92
CA GLU A 370 -27.30 6.58 33.75
C GLU A 370 -28.12 7.85 33.51
N ALA A 371 -27.49 8.94 33.07
CA ALA A 371 -28.12 10.22 32.71
C ALA A 371 -29.22 10.09 31.63
N ILE A 372 -29.22 9.03 30.82
CA ILE A 372 -30.32 8.77 29.87
C ILE A 372 -31.63 8.38 30.57
N SER A 373 -31.55 7.88 31.81
CA SER A 373 -32.71 7.45 32.60
C SER A 373 -33.58 8.63 33.04
N ASP A 374 -32.98 9.82 33.15
CA ASP A 374 -33.67 11.08 33.49
C ASP A 374 -34.56 11.57 32.34
N ALA A 375 -34.34 11.08 31.12
CA ALA A 375 -35.21 11.36 29.98
C ALA A 375 -36.48 10.48 30.01
N GLU A 376 -37.62 11.08 29.64
CA GLU A 376 -38.86 10.34 29.44
C GLU A 376 -38.65 9.17 28.45
N PRO A 377 -39.33 8.02 28.62
CA PRO A 377 -39.15 6.86 27.74
C PRO A 377 -39.22 7.18 26.24
N LYS A 378 -40.15 8.05 25.84
CA LYS A 378 -40.31 8.49 24.44
C LYS A 378 -39.18 9.39 23.94
N GLN A 379 -38.43 10.03 24.83
CA GLN A 379 -37.32 10.94 24.53
C GLN A 379 -35.96 10.24 24.55
N ARG A 380 -35.85 9.01 25.07
CA ARG A 380 -34.57 8.28 25.18
C ARG A 380 -33.85 8.10 23.84
N TYR A 381 -34.56 7.70 22.78
CA TYR A 381 -33.94 7.57 21.45
C TYR A 381 -33.51 8.94 20.87
N PRO A 382 -34.35 9.99 20.85
CA PRO A 382 -33.92 11.34 20.45
C PRO A 382 -32.71 11.89 21.23
N VAL A 383 -32.68 11.71 22.56
CA VAL A 383 -31.55 12.15 23.41
C VAL A 383 -30.28 11.37 23.06
N LEU A 384 -30.37 10.04 22.95
CA LEU A 384 -29.22 9.22 22.58
C LEU A 384 -28.72 9.50 21.16
N ARG A 385 -29.66 9.74 20.22
CA ARG A 385 -29.35 10.17 18.86
C ARG A 385 -28.55 11.48 18.87
N ALA A 386 -29.00 12.46 19.65
CA ALA A 386 -28.30 13.73 19.81
C ALA A 386 -26.88 13.53 20.39
N ALA A 387 -26.73 12.65 21.39
CA ALA A 387 -25.43 12.32 21.99
C ALA A 387 -24.47 11.67 20.97
N TYR A 388 -24.97 10.74 20.14
CA TYR A 388 -24.17 10.15 19.05
C TYR A 388 -23.80 11.16 17.96
N LEU A 389 -24.70 12.08 17.59
CA LEU A 389 -24.37 13.14 16.64
C LEU A 389 -23.32 14.11 17.21
N ASN A 390 -23.36 14.42 18.51
CA ASN A 390 -22.31 15.20 19.17
C ASN A 390 -20.95 14.48 19.09
N LYS A 391 -20.92 13.17 19.34
CA LYS A 391 -19.70 12.36 19.19
C LYS A 391 -19.21 12.33 17.74
N ALA A 392 -20.13 12.21 16.79
CA ALA A 392 -19.81 12.23 15.36
C ALA A 392 -19.15 13.57 14.94
N SER A 393 -19.72 14.72 15.35
CA SER A 393 -19.13 16.04 15.07
C SER A 393 -17.75 16.18 15.72
N SER A 394 -17.57 15.73 16.97
CA SER A 394 -16.26 15.78 17.64
C SER A 394 -15.17 15.00 16.88
N CYS A 395 -15.48 13.78 16.41
CA CYS A 395 -14.56 13.00 15.58
C CYS A 395 -14.30 13.67 14.22
N GLN A 396 -15.28 14.34 13.62
CA GLN A 396 -15.11 15.08 12.36
C GLN A 396 -14.21 16.29 12.52
N GLU A 397 -14.38 17.04 13.61
CA GLU A 397 -13.51 18.18 13.94
C GLU A 397 -12.06 17.73 14.11
N GLU A 398 -11.85 16.59 14.77
CA GLU A 398 -10.52 16.02 14.93
C GLU A 398 -9.94 15.54 13.58
N ALA A 399 -10.73 14.85 12.75
CA ALA A 399 -10.32 14.48 11.39
C ALA A 399 -9.95 15.73 10.56
N ALA A 400 -10.73 16.80 10.64
CA ALA A 400 -10.47 18.06 9.96
C ALA A 400 -9.25 18.80 10.54
N ARG A 401 -8.98 18.68 11.84
CA ARG A 401 -7.76 19.23 12.48
C ARG A 401 -6.52 18.50 11.97
N LEU A 402 -6.51 17.17 12.01
CA LEU A 402 -5.41 16.33 11.51
C LEU A 402 -5.15 16.59 10.01
N HIS A 403 -6.21 16.68 9.21
CA HIS A 403 -6.13 17.06 7.80
C HIS A 403 -5.46 18.43 7.61
N ARG A 404 -5.83 19.45 8.40
CA ARG A 404 -5.24 20.80 8.32
C ARG A 404 -3.77 20.85 8.77
N MET A 405 -3.35 19.96 9.66
CA MET A 405 -1.98 19.93 10.16
C MET A 405 -0.97 19.34 9.15
N CYS A 406 -1.41 18.50 8.21
CA CYS A 406 -0.53 17.96 7.18
C CYS A 406 -0.62 18.77 5.89
N ARG A 407 0.50 19.37 5.46
CA ARG A 407 0.59 20.21 4.26
C ARG A 407 0.18 19.44 3.00
N GLU A 408 0.61 18.20 2.89
CA GLU A 408 0.38 17.30 1.75
C GLU A 408 -1.08 16.89 1.66
N LEU A 409 -1.76 16.71 2.80
CA LEU A 409 -3.19 16.38 2.83
C LEU A 409 -4.06 17.59 2.49
N ARG A 410 -3.70 18.80 2.96
CA ARG A 410 -4.42 20.04 2.61
C ARG A 410 -4.47 20.30 1.11
N ALA A 411 -3.46 19.87 0.36
CA ALA A 411 -3.43 20.01 -1.09
C ALA A 411 -4.44 19.08 -1.80
N LYS A 412 -5.00 18.08 -1.11
CA LYS A 412 -5.90 17.08 -1.69
C LYS A 412 -7.35 17.55 -1.62
N SER A 413 -7.81 18.18 -2.70
CA SER A 413 -9.16 18.72 -2.82
C SER A 413 -10.26 17.67 -2.61
N CYS A 414 -10.05 16.44 -3.10
CA CYS A 414 -10.98 15.33 -2.92
C CYS A 414 -11.16 14.98 -1.44
N LEU A 415 -10.07 14.87 -0.69
CA LEU A 415 -10.11 14.59 0.75
C LEU A 415 -10.84 15.70 1.50
N THR A 416 -10.56 16.96 1.18
CA THR A 416 -11.27 18.11 1.77
C THR A 416 -12.78 18.02 1.54
N ARG A 417 -13.21 17.71 0.31
CA ARG A 417 -14.62 17.58 -0.04
C ARG A 417 -15.30 16.42 0.68
N VAL A 418 -14.64 15.27 0.85
CA VAL A 418 -15.21 14.14 1.59
C VAL A 418 -15.45 14.50 3.06
N LEU A 419 -14.47 15.12 3.71
CA LEU A 419 -14.59 15.53 5.11
C LEU A 419 -15.71 16.57 5.30
N GLN A 420 -15.82 17.54 4.38
CA GLN A 420 -16.87 18.55 4.40
C GLN A 420 -18.26 17.97 4.20
N ALA A 421 -18.43 17.04 3.24
CA ALA A 421 -19.73 16.43 2.95
C ALA A 421 -20.33 15.74 4.17
N VAL A 422 -19.51 14.99 4.91
CA VAL A 422 -19.95 14.27 6.11
C VAL A 422 -20.24 15.23 7.28
N SER A 423 -19.43 16.28 7.44
CA SER A 423 -19.68 17.33 8.44
C SER A 423 -20.99 18.07 8.19
N VAL A 424 -21.24 18.50 6.95
CA VAL A 424 -22.49 19.18 6.57
C VAL A 424 -23.71 18.28 6.76
N SER A 425 -23.61 16.99 6.44
CA SER A 425 -24.71 16.04 6.67
C SER A 425 -25.03 15.89 8.16
N THR A 426 -23.99 15.80 9.01
CA THR A 426 -24.16 15.60 10.46
C THR A 426 -24.78 16.83 11.12
N GLU A 427 -24.37 18.04 10.71
CA GLU A 427 -24.96 19.27 11.23
C GLU A 427 -26.43 19.43 10.82
N LYS A 428 -26.79 19.07 9.58
CA LYS A 428 -28.21 19.02 9.18
C LYS A 428 -29.03 18.07 10.03
N ASP A 429 -28.48 16.88 10.35
CA ASP A 429 -29.18 15.91 11.21
C ASP A 429 -29.33 16.41 12.65
N LYS A 430 -28.41 17.26 13.13
CA LYS A 430 -28.51 17.92 14.44
C LYS A 430 -29.57 19.01 14.46
N GLU A 431 -29.70 19.80 13.41
CA GLU A 431 -30.72 20.85 13.29
C GLU A 431 -32.16 20.30 13.36
N LEU A 432 -32.36 19.05 12.97
CA LEU A 432 -33.65 18.36 13.03
C LEU A 432 -34.06 17.89 14.44
N LEU A 433 -33.18 17.97 15.44
CA LEU A 433 -33.45 17.49 16.80
C LEU A 433 -34.18 18.53 17.67
N PRO A 434 -35.11 18.10 18.55
CA PRO A 434 -35.71 18.99 19.54
C PRO A 434 -34.65 19.56 20.49
N ARG A 435 -34.71 20.87 20.76
CA ARG A 435 -33.74 21.57 21.65
C ARG A 435 -33.64 20.95 23.04
N THR A 436 -34.75 20.45 23.57
CA THR A 436 -34.77 19.75 24.87
C THR A 436 -33.92 18.47 24.84
N CYS A 437 -34.01 17.70 23.77
CA CYS A 437 -33.22 16.49 23.60
C CYS A 437 -31.73 16.81 23.43
N SER A 438 -31.41 17.86 22.68
CA SER A 438 -30.02 18.33 22.50
C SER A 438 -29.39 18.77 23.82
N ALA A 439 -30.12 19.50 24.67
CA ALA A 439 -29.63 19.93 25.98
C ALA A 439 -29.38 18.74 26.93
N LEU A 440 -30.30 17.77 26.97
CA LEU A 440 -30.11 16.55 27.78
C LEU A 440 -28.93 15.71 27.28
N ALA A 441 -28.70 15.69 25.97
CA ALA A 441 -27.61 14.92 25.37
C ALA A 441 -26.20 15.43 25.73
N GLU A 442 -26.05 16.66 26.22
CA GLU A 442 -24.76 17.15 26.74
C GLU A 442 -24.32 16.42 28.01
N LEU A 443 -25.28 15.84 28.75
CA LEU A 443 -25.04 15.09 30.00
C LEU A 443 -24.98 13.57 29.77
N VAL A 444 -25.31 13.11 28.57
CA VAL A 444 -25.36 11.69 28.21
C VAL A 444 -24.08 11.29 27.51
N GLU A 445 -23.36 10.32 28.08
CA GLU A 445 -22.26 9.65 27.40
C GLU A 445 -22.83 8.44 26.64
N PRO A 446 -22.83 8.46 25.30
CA PRO A 446 -23.41 7.39 24.51
C PRO A 446 -22.54 6.12 24.60
N ALA A 447 -23.17 4.95 24.58
CA ALA A 447 -22.47 3.67 24.62
C ALA A 447 -21.43 3.55 23.49
N LYS A 448 -20.26 3.00 23.79
CA LYS A 448 -19.24 2.70 22.77
C LYS A 448 -19.79 1.64 21.80
N ILE A 449 -19.87 2.00 20.53
CA ILE A 449 -20.27 1.05 19.47
C ILE A 449 -19.08 0.10 19.24
N PRO A 450 -19.25 -1.22 19.41
CA PRO A 450 -18.16 -2.16 19.18
C PRO A 450 -17.84 -2.23 17.68
N GLY A 451 -16.55 -2.24 17.33
CA GLY A 451 -16.12 -2.61 15.99
C GLY A 451 -16.45 -4.08 15.74
N LYS A 452 -17.36 -4.35 14.81
CA LYS A 452 -17.70 -5.71 14.38
C LYS A 452 -17.97 -5.73 12.89
N SER A 453 -17.35 -6.68 12.21
CA SER A 453 -17.56 -6.88 10.78
C SER A 453 -18.25 -8.20 10.49
N LYS A 454 -19.21 -8.16 9.57
CA LYS A 454 -19.82 -9.32 8.91
C LYS A 454 -18.95 -9.84 7.77
N PHE A 455 -17.98 -9.05 7.31
CA PHE A 455 -17.06 -9.44 6.26
C PHE A 455 -15.86 -10.22 6.79
N SER A 456 -15.61 -11.39 6.22
CA SER A 456 -14.37 -12.14 6.42
C SER A 456 -13.40 -11.80 5.28
N LEU A 457 -12.33 -11.08 5.62
CA LEU A 457 -11.25 -10.81 4.67
C LEU A 457 -10.16 -11.88 4.80
N ARG A 458 -9.75 -12.43 3.66
CA ARG A 458 -8.60 -13.32 3.56
C ARG A 458 -7.64 -12.80 2.49
N PRO A 459 -6.38 -12.52 2.83
CA PRO A 459 -5.36 -12.22 1.82
C PRO A 459 -5.31 -13.33 0.78
N THR A 460 -5.21 -12.97 -0.50
CA THR A 460 -5.11 -13.95 -1.59
C THR A 460 -3.63 -14.09 -1.97
N PRO A 461 -2.98 -15.23 -1.69
CA PRO A 461 -1.57 -15.41 -2.02
C PRO A 461 -1.33 -15.38 -3.54
N PRO A 462 -0.10 -15.12 -3.99
CA PRO A 462 0.23 -15.12 -5.40
C PRO A 462 0.03 -16.53 -6.00
N ASP A 463 -0.69 -16.61 -7.12
CA ASP A 463 -0.86 -17.85 -7.89
C ASP A 463 0.18 -17.93 -9.00
N PHE A 464 1.29 -18.61 -8.71
CA PHE A 464 2.38 -18.81 -9.67
C PHE A 464 1.98 -19.68 -10.87
N GLY A 465 0.92 -20.49 -10.75
CA GLY A 465 0.41 -21.34 -11.83
C GLY A 465 -0.39 -20.58 -12.88
N GLN A 466 -0.86 -19.36 -12.56
CA GLN A 466 -1.67 -18.54 -13.45
C GLN A 466 -0.95 -18.18 -14.77
N VAL A 467 0.38 -18.04 -14.74
CA VAL A 467 1.19 -17.70 -15.92
C VAL A 467 2.28 -18.75 -16.10
N PRO A 468 2.07 -19.79 -16.93
CA PRO A 468 3.10 -20.79 -17.15
C PRO A 468 4.33 -20.17 -17.82
N ALA A 469 5.50 -20.64 -17.43
CA ALA A 469 6.77 -20.28 -18.06
C ALA A 469 7.44 -21.56 -18.59
N SER A 470 7.88 -21.53 -19.85
CA SER A 470 8.70 -22.57 -20.46
C SER A 470 10.17 -22.26 -20.24
N ASP A 471 10.97 -23.25 -19.88
CA ASP A 471 12.40 -23.07 -19.66
C ASP A 471 13.12 -22.61 -20.93
N LEU A 472 13.61 -21.37 -20.94
CA LEU A 472 14.36 -20.79 -22.05
C LEU A 472 15.65 -21.57 -22.36
N PHE A 473 16.20 -22.26 -21.36
CA PHE A 473 17.46 -22.98 -21.43
C PHE A 473 17.25 -24.50 -21.45
N GLN A 474 16.06 -24.97 -21.84
CA GLN A 474 15.75 -26.40 -21.98
C GLN A 474 16.74 -27.16 -22.90
N GLY A 475 17.41 -26.44 -23.82
CA GLY A 475 18.44 -27.01 -24.69
C GLY A 475 19.64 -27.59 -23.94
N LEU A 476 19.94 -27.11 -22.72
CA LEU A 476 21.00 -27.65 -21.85
C LEU A 476 20.65 -29.04 -21.27
N GLY A 477 19.44 -29.54 -21.54
CA GLY A 477 18.97 -30.84 -21.09
C GLY A 477 17.94 -30.77 -19.95
N PRO A 478 17.42 -31.95 -19.51
CA PRO A 478 16.38 -32.03 -18.49
C PRO A 478 16.79 -31.42 -17.15
N LEU A 479 15.99 -30.48 -16.61
CA LEU A 479 16.30 -29.73 -15.38
C LEU A 479 16.55 -30.61 -14.14
N ALA A 480 15.99 -31.82 -14.09
CA ALA A 480 16.19 -32.75 -12.98
C ALA A 480 17.61 -33.33 -12.92
N VAL A 481 18.34 -33.29 -14.04
CA VAL A 481 19.69 -33.84 -14.18
C VAL A 481 20.70 -32.72 -14.46
N PHE A 482 20.31 -31.75 -15.29
CA PHE A 482 21.12 -30.62 -15.73
C PHE A 482 20.73 -29.36 -14.96
N SER A 483 20.93 -29.42 -13.64
CA SER A 483 20.89 -28.28 -12.73
C SER A 483 22.28 -28.00 -12.19
N ALA A 484 22.58 -26.73 -11.97
CA ALA A 484 23.85 -26.27 -11.42
C ALA A 484 24.10 -26.79 -10.01
#